data_AF-A0AAC9K422-F1
#
_entry.id   AF-A0AAC9K422-F1
#
_cell.length_a   1.000
_cell.length_b   1.000
_cell.length_c   1.000
_cell.angle_alpha   90.00
_cell.angle_beta   90.00
_cell.angle_gamma   90.00
#
_symmetry.space_group_name_H-M   'P 1'
#
loop_
_entity.id
_entity.type
_entity.pdbx_description
1 polymer ?
#
loop_
_entity_poly.entity_id
_entity_poly.type
_entity_poly.pdbx_seq_one_letter_code
_entity_poly.pdbx_strand_id
1 'polypeptide(L)'
;MGSLYYGGSEPIHIEDRALAHLKVVVATKLRRNESFTLTWKHPDGDTEGRSTVWLHPSIPLRFVFDESETPELSRRWIEDLAHSANSSGGITLVDEVIDPSPDLDAAGTH
;
A
#
# COMPACT_ATOMS: atom_id res chain seq x y z
N MET A 1 -2.85 3.45 -12.33
CA MET A 1 -1.83 3.93 -11.37
C MET A 1 -2.46 4.97 -10.45
N GLY A 2 -2.95 4.56 -9.29
CA GLY A 2 -3.62 5.45 -8.36
C GLY A 2 -2.70 6.45 -7.67
N SER A 3 -3.33 7.35 -6.90
CA SER A 3 -2.66 8.42 -6.18
C SER A 3 -3.07 8.47 -4.71
N LEU A 4 -2.07 8.49 -3.82
CA LEU A 4 -2.23 8.77 -2.40
C LEU A 4 -1.87 10.23 -2.12
N TYR A 5 -2.82 10.98 -1.56
CA TYR A 5 -2.60 12.35 -1.13
C TYR A 5 -2.55 12.41 0.39
N TYR A 6 -1.51 13.07 0.93
CA TYR A 6 -1.33 13.24 2.36
C TYR A 6 -1.06 14.69 2.72
N GLY A 7 -2.03 15.32 3.40
CA GLY A 7 -1.97 16.75 3.70
C GLY A 7 -1.89 17.59 2.43
N GLY A 8 -0.89 18.47 2.36
CA GLY A 8 -0.62 19.34 1.21
C GLY A 8 0.56 18.90 0.33
N SER A 9 0.98 17.63 0.41
CA SER A 9 2.08 17.11 -0.40
C SER A 9 1.66 16.88 -1.86
N GLU A 10 2.66 16.70 -2.72
CA GLU A 10 2.47 16.10 -4.03
C GLU A 10 1.89 14.67 -3.90
N PRO A 11 1.13 14.20 -4.91
CA PRO A 11 0.60 12.85 -4.91
C PRO A 11 1.71 11.81 -4.92
N ILE A 12 1.50 10.72 -4.20
CA ILE A 12 2.34 9.53 -4.27
C ILE A 12 1.66 8.56 -5.24
N HIS A 13 2.35 8.26 -6.35
CA HIS A 13 1.86 7.33 -7.36
C HIS A 13 2.11 5.88 -6.92
N ILE A 14 1.05 5.08 -6.93
CA ILE A 14 1.07 3.68 -6.46
C ILE A 14 0.11 2.88 -7.34
N GLU A 15 0.51 1.68 -7.75
CA GLU A 15 -0.37 0.81 -8.53
C GLU A 15 -1.72 0.58 -7.83
N ASP A 16 -2.82 0.60 -8.58
CA ASP A 16 -4.18 0.62 -8.01
C ASP A 16 -4.43 -0.57 -7.08
N ARG A 17 -3.93 -1.75 -7.47
CA ARG A 17 -4.01 -2.94 -6.64
C ARG A 17 -3.25 -2.75 -5.32
N ALA A 18 -2.00 -2.30 -5.35
CA ALA A 18 -1.22 -2.05 -4.14
C ALA A 18 -1.86 -0.96 -3.26
N LEU A 19 -2.37 0.11 -3.87
CA LEU A 19 -3.08 1.19 -3.19
C LEU A 19 -4.35 0.68 -2.49
N ALA A 20 -5.06 -0.29 -3.08
CA ALA A 20 -6.27 -0.88 -2.50
C ALA A 20 -5.95 -1.67 -1.22
N HIS A 21 -4.88 -2.46 -1.21
CA HIS A 21 -4.42 -3.19 -0.03
C HIS A 21 -3.92 -2.22 1.05
N LEU A 22 -3.12 -1.22 0.65
CA LEU A 22 -2.61 -0.18 1.54
C LEU A 22 -3.75 0.58 2.21
N LYS A 23 -4.80 0.96 1.46
CA LYS A 23 -6.00 1.64 1.99
C LYS A 23 -6.63 0.87 3.14
N VAL A 24 -6.74 -0.46 3.05
CA VAL A 24 -7.31 -1.29 4.12
C VAL A 24 -6.48 -1.20 5.40
N VAL A 25 -5.16 -1.36 5.29
CA VAL A 25 -4.25 -1.32 6.45
C VAL A 25 -4.21 0.07 7.06
N VAL A 26 -4.04 1.11 6.24
CA VAL A 26 -4.01 2.51 6.70
C VAL A 26 -5.32 2.88 7.41
N ALA A 27 -6.48 2.57 6.81
CA ALA A 27 -7.77 2.86 7.43
C ALA A 27 -7.95 2.14 8.76
N THR A 28 -7.49 0.89 8.87
CA THR A 28 -7.56 0.11 10.11
C THR A 28 -6.71 0.72 11.22
N LYS A 29 -5.45 1.07 10.92
CA LYS A 29 -4.51 1.66 11.89
C LYS A 29 -4.93 3.05 12.34
N LEU A 30 -5.27 3.94 11.42
CA LEU A 30 -5.64 5.31 11.77
C LEU A 30 -6.95 5.38 12.56
N ARG A 31 -7.92 4.47 12.33
CA ARG A 31 -9.12 4.34 13.19
C ARG A 31 -8.80 3.97 14.64
N ARG A 32 -7.65 3.33 14.89
CA ARG A 32 -7.13 2.98 16.22
C ARG A 32 -6.19 4.04 16.80
N ASN A 33 -6.08 5.21 16.15
CA ASN A 33 -5.07 6.22 16.45
C ASN A 33 -3.62 5.70 16.39
N GLU A 34 -3.36 4.65 15.61
CA GLU A 34 -2.03 4.11 15.42
C GLU A 34 -1.35 4.82 14.25
N SER A 35 -0.40 5.72 14.57
CA SER A 35 0.45 6.37 13.57
C SER A 35 1.62 5.47 13.19
N PHE A 36 2.04 5.54 11.93
CA PHE A 36 3.13 4.72 11.41
C PHE A 36 3.76 5.37 10.17
N THR A 37 4.91 4.87 9.75
CA THR A 37 5.63 5.38 8.57
C THR A 37 5.27 4.61 7.31
N LEU A 38 5.21 5.33 6.19
CA LEU A 38 5.13 4.79 4.84
C LEU A 38 6.34 5.27 4.06
N THR A 39 7.12 4.34 3.53
CA THR A 39 8.31 4.61 2.71
C THR A 39 8.07 4.05 1.31
N TRP A 40 8.49 4.77 0.27
CA TRP A 40 8.45 4.30 -1.11
C TRP A 40 9.70 4.75 -1.86
N LYS A 41 10.06 4.03 -2.92
CA LYS A 41 11.11 4.46 -3.85
C LYS A 41 10.52 5.44 -4.86
N HIS A 42 11.33 6.39 -5.31
CA HIS A 42 10.92 7.25 -6.41
C HIS A 42 10.82 6.41 -7.71
N PRO A 43 9.82 6.66 -8.56
CA PRO A 43 9.63 5.92 -9.79
C PRO A 43 10.79 6.16 -10.77
N ASP A 44 10.96 5.23 -11.72
CA ASP A 44 11.94 5.35 -12.79
C ASP A 44 11.70 6.64 -13.61
N GLY A 45 12.73 7.48 -13.73
CA GLY A 45 12.66 8.77 -14.42
C GLY A 45 12.73 9.99 -13.49
N ASP A 46 12.51 9.80 -12.19
CA ASP A 46 12.77 10.82 -11.17
C ASP A 46 14.21 10.75 -10.65
N THR A 47 14.60 11.71 -9.80
CA THR A 47 15.88 11.63 -9.09
C THR A 47 15.88 10.42 -8.17
N GLU A 48 16.85 9.52 -8.36
CA GLU A 48 17.02 8.31 -7.56
C GLU A 48 16.93 8.60 -6.06
N GLY A 49 16.07 7.87 -5.37
CA GLY A 49 15.83 8.11 -3.96
C GLY A 49 14.67 7.32 -3.40
N ARG A 50 14.39 7.61 -2.13
CA ARG A 50 13.21 7.13 -1.42
C ARG A 50 12.67 8.27 -0.58
N SER A 51 11.36 8.28 -0.43
CA SER A 51 10.65 9.20 0.43
C SER A 51 9.94 8.43 1.54
N THR A 52 9.83 9.05 2.70
CA THR A 52 9.11 8.51 3.86
C THR A 52 8.18 9.57 4.42
N VAL A 53 6.92 9.19 4.67
CA VAL A 53 5.95 10.02 5.39
C VAL A 53 5.53 9.35 6.68
N TRP A 54 5.21 10.16 7.68
CA TRP A 54 4.55 9.74 8.91
C TRP A 54 3.05 9.92 8.73
N LEU A 55 2.29 8.82 8.71
CA LEU A 55 0.84 8.83 8.63
C LEU A 55 0.23 8.99 10.03
N HIS A 56 -0.61 10.01 10.20
CA HIS A 56 -1.24 10.38 11.47
C HIS A 56 -2.73 10.72 11.24
N PRO A 57 -3.65 10.32 12.14
CA PRO A 57 -5.11 10.46 11.93
C PRO A 57 -5.62 11.90 11.84
N SER A 58 -4.84 12.89 12.29
CA SER A 58 -5.21 14.31 12.20
C SER A 58 -4.80 14.99 10.89
N ILE A 59 -4.12 14.28 9.98
CA ILE A 59 -3.74 14.82 8.67
C ILE A 59 -4.69 14.24 7.60
N PRO A 60 -5.28 15.08 6.74
CA PRO A 60 -6.15 14.60 5.67
C PRO A 60 -5.44 13.59 4.77
N LEU A 61 -6.11 12.47 4.52
CA LEU A 61 -5.62 11.40 3.65
C LEU A 61 -6.69 11.08 2.61
N ARG A 62 -6.30 11.02 1.33
CA ARG A 62 -7.20 10.72 0.22
C ARG A 62 -6.56 9.70 -0.70
N PHE A 63 -7.33 8.66 -1.00
CA PHE A 63 -7.00 7.63 -1.99
C PHE A 63 -7.79 7.92 -3.27
N VAL A 64 -7.10 8.02 -4.40
CA VAL A 64 -7.70 8.14 -5.72
C VAL A 64 -7.24 6.94 -6.55
N PHE A 65 -8.19 6.25 -7.15
CA PHE A 65 -7.94 5.12 -8.05
C PHE A 65 -8.28 5.58 -9.47
N ASP A 66 -7.50 5.13 -10.45
CA ASP A 66 -7.80 5.44 -11.86
C ASP A 66 -8.97 4.61 -12.36
N GLU A 67 -9.05 3.37 -11.90
CA GLU A 67 -10.14 2.45 -12.21
C GLU A 67 -11.29 2.60 -11.21
N SER A 68 -12.53 2.54 -11.73
CA SER A 68 -13.74 2.57 -10.88
C SER A 68 -14.04 1.22 -10.23
N GLU A 69 -13.57 0.13 -10.84
CA GLU A 69 -13.74 -1.22 -10.29
C GLU A 69 -12.74 -1.44 -9.14
N THR A 70 -13.20 -2.10 -8.07
CA THR A 70 -12.33 -2.37 -6.93
C THR A 70 -11.45 -3.58 -7.25
N PRO A 71 -10.11 -3.47 -7.18
CA PRO A 71 -9.22 -4.60 -7.41
C PRO A 71 -9.49 -5.74 -6.41
N GLU A 72 -9.27 -6.98 -6.84
CA GLU A 72 -9.34 -8.13 -5.94
C GLU A 72 -8.31 -8.03 -4.81
N LEU A 73 -8.80 -8.11 -3.58
CA LEU A 73 -8.00 -8.00 -2.37
C LEU A 73 -7.49 -9.37 -1.92
N SER A 74 -6.18 -9.48 -1.79
CA SER A 74 -5.50 -10.60 -1.15
C SER A 74 -5.44 -10.41 0.36
N ARG A 75 -6.10 -11.31 1.09
CA ARG A 75 -6.05 -11.32 2.56
C ARG A 75 -4.63 -11.47 3.08
N ARG A 76 -3.85 -12.39 2.50
CA ARG A 76 -2.45 -12.63 2.89
C ARG A 76 -1.63 -11.35 2.78
N TRP A 77 -1.78 -10.61 1.69
CA TRP A 77 -1.01 -9.38 1.49
C TRP A 77 -1.42 -8.26 2.46
N ILE A 78 -2.71 -8.14 2.78
CA ILE A 78 -3.17 -7.21 3.83
C ILE A 78 -2.52 -7.57 5.18
N GLU A 79 -2.45 -8.86 5.52
CA GLU A 79 -1.83 -9.34 6.74
C GLU A 79 -0.32 -9.02 6.76
N ASP A 80 0.40 -9.27 5.66
CA ASP A 80 1.83 -8.93 5.51
C ASP A 80 2.08 -7.43 5.67
N LEU A 81 1.27 -6.58 5.03
CA LEU A 81 1.34 -5.12 5.16
C LEU A 81 1.02 -4.65 6.58
N ALA A 82 0.02 -5.24 7.23
CA ALA A 82 -0.34 -4.92 8.60
C ALA A 82 0.78 -5.30 9.58
N HIS A 83 1.43 -6.45 9.37
CA HIS A 83 2.60 -6.87 10.14
C HIS A 83 3.77 -5.89 9.96
N SER A 84 4.07 -5.49 8.73
CA SER A 84 5.10 -4.46 8.46
C SER A 84 4.79 -3.14 9.17
N ALA A 85 3.53 -2.70 9.11
CA ALA A 85 3.08 -1.45 9.74
C ALA A 85 3.16 -1.47 11.28
N ASN A 86 3.26 -2.64 11.90
CA ASN A 86 3.46 -2.79 13.35
C ASN A 86 4.94 -2.86 13.74
N SER A 87 5.85 -2.94 12.77
CA SER A 87 7.29 -2.90 13.01
C SER A 87 7.79 -1.46 13.17
N SER A 88 8.99 -1.29 13.74
CA SER A 88 9.65 0.01 13.86
C SER A 88 10.01 0.66 12.50
N GLY A 89 10.05 -0.12 11.41
CA GLY A 89 10.33 0.38 10.06
C GLY A 89 9.11 0.90 9.30
N GLY A 90 7.89 0.62 9.79
CA GLY A 90 6.64 0.92 9.09
C GLY A 90 6.44 0.12 7.80
N ILE A 91 5.63 0.64 6.88
CA ILE A 91 5.42 0.02 5.56
C ILE A 91 6.48 0.55 4.60
N THR A 92 7.15 -0.36 3.89
CA THR A 92 7.95 0.00 2.71
C THR A 92 7.24 -0.53 1.47
N LEU A 93 6.73 0.38 0.64
CA LEU A 93 6.31 0.07 -0.72
C LEU A 93 7.59 -0.13 -1.54
N VAL A 94 7.81 -1.36 -1.96
CA VAL A 94 8.72 -1.68 -3.04
C VAL A 94 7.87 -1.81 -4.30
N ASP A 95 8.35 -1.28 -5.43
CA ASP A 95 7.75 -1.58 -6.74
C ASP A 95 7.52 -3.08 -6.82
N GLU A 96 6.29 -3.42 -7.16
CA GLU A 96 5.66 -4.74 -7.14
C GLU A 96 6.56 -5.90 -6.67
N VAL A 97 6.31 -6.41 -5.45
CA VAL A 97 6.46 -7.86 -5.27
C VAL A 97 5.33 -8.47 -6.10
N ILE A 98 5.62 -8.65 -7.39
CA ILE A 98 4.97 -9.68 -8.19
C ILE A 98 5.33 -10.95 -7.44
N ASP A 99 4.42 -11.45 -6.62
CA ASP A 99 4.40 -12.86 -6.34
C ASP A 99 3.55 -13.47 -7.46
N PRO A 100 4.17 -14.06 -8.52
CA PRO A 100 3.44 -14.96 -9.37
C PRO A 100 3.24 -16.24 -8.57
N SER A 101 2.33 -16.22 -7.62
CA SER A 101 1.76 -17.45 -7.11
C SER A 101 0.50 -17.70 -7.95
N PRO A 102 0.57 -18.49 -9.03
CA PRO A 102 -0.64 -19.07 -9.55
C PRO A 102 -1.21 -19.93 -8.42
N ASP A 103 -2.52 -19.89 -8.24
CA ASP A 103 -3.26 -20.98 -7.62
C ASP A 103 -3.06 -22.25 -8.48
N LEU A 104 -1.88 -22.87 -8.40
CA LEU A 104 -1.59 -24.22 -8.83
C LEU A 104 -1.55 -25.05 -7.54
N ASP A 105 -2.73 -25.43 -7.08
CA ASP A 105 -3.03 -26.76 -6.53
C ASP A 105 -4.51 -26.82 -6.09
N ALA A 106 -5.40 -26.59 -7.05
CA ALA A 106 -6.72 -27.21 -7.04
C ALA A 106 -6.81 -28.12 -8.27
N ALA A 107 -7.17 -29.39 -8.01
CA ALA A 107 -7.49 -30.44 -8.99
C ALA A 107 -6.32 -31.28 -9.57
N GLY A 108 -5.77 -32.14 -8.72
CA GLY A 108 -5.20 -33.42 -9.12
C GLY A 108 -6.02 -34.58 -8.54
N THR A 109 -7.15 -34.88 -9.18
CA THR A 109 -7.90 -36.13 -8.98
C THR A 109 -7.00 -37.32 -9.32
N HIS A 110 -6.80 -38.24 -8.35
CA HIS A 110 -6.91 -39.68 -8.56
C HIS A 110 -6.97 -40.45 -7.24
#